data_AF-A0A3N5NS62-F1
#
_entry.id   AF-A0A3N5NS62-F1
#
_cell.length_a   1.000
_cell.length_b   1.000
_cell.length_c   1.000
_cell.angle_alpha   90.00
_cell.angle_beta   90.00
_cell.angle_gamma   90.00
#
_symmetry.space_group_name_H-M   'P 1'
#
loop_
_entity.id
_entity.type
_entity.pdbx_description
1 polymer ?
#
loop_
_entity_poly.entity_id
_entity_poly.type
_entity_poly.pdbx_seq_one_letter_code
_entity_poly.pdbx_strand_id
1 'polypeptide(L)' 'MLTHATPEDGDIVIRQDKREGQVIYVLLTTPGADQYLLRTREEAVAQAERFARRQGVRAWFRDERAACVLLNDFRIVRSV' A
#
# COMPACT_ATOMS: atom_id res chain seq x y z
N MET A 1 -1.58 -19.34 2.08
CA MET A 1 -2.53 -18.69 3.01
C MET A 1 -2.36 -17.19 2.83
N LEU A 2 -3.41 -16.47 2.40
CA LEU A 2 -3.42 -15.01 2.38
C LEU A 2 -3.67 -14.56 3.82
N THR A 3 -2.63 -14.17 4.53
CA THR A 3 -2.75 -13.63 5.87
C THR A 3 -3.37 -12.23 5.73
N HIS A 4 -4.67 -12.11 5.99
CA HIS A 4 -5.29 -10.80 6.15
C HIS A 4 -4.65 -10.14 7.37
N ALA A 5 -3.93 -9.05 7.17
CA ALA A 5 -3.28 -8.30 8.23
C ALA A 5 -3.58 -6.81 8.06
N THR A 6 -3.71 -6.12 9.19
CA THR A 6 -4.02 -4.69 9.20
C THR A 6 -2.72 -3.91 9.02
N PRO A 7 -2.66 -2.95 8.08
CA PRO A 7 -1.54 -2.01 8.00
C PRO A 7 -1.40 -1.24 9.31
N GLU A 8 -0.16 -0.98 9.73
CA GLU A 8 0.11 -0.17 10.92
C GLU A 8 0.29 1.31 10.55
N ASP A 9 0.32 2.17 11.56
CA ASP A 9 0.55 3.60 11.38
C ASP A 9 1.92 3.85 10.71
N GLY A 10 1.93 4.72 9.71
CA GLY A 10 3.06 5.01 8.83
C GLY A 10 3.19 4.09 7.62
N ASP A 11 2.50 2.94 7.57
CA ASP A 11 2.63 2.03 6.44
C ASP A 11 2.03 2.61 5.15
N ILE A 12 2.61 2.23 4.00
CA ILE A 12 2.14 2.64 2.68
C ILE A 12 1.13 1.63 2.16
N VAL A 13 -0.05 2.10 1.77
CA VAL A 13 -1.15 1.27 1.28
C VAL A 13 -1.56 1.74 -0.10
N ILE A 14 -1.70 0.79 -1.01
CA ILE A 14 -2.38 0.99 -2.30
C ILE A 14 -3.83 0.59 -2.11
N ARG A 15 -4.77 1.47 -2.40
CA ARG A 15 -6.20 1.16 -2.45
C ARG A 15 -6.63 1.12 -3.90
N GLN A 16 -7.21 0.00 -4.33
CA GLN A 16 -7.92 -0.05 -5.60
C GLN A 16 -9.26 0.67 -5.46
N ASP A 17 -9.57 1.57 -6.39
CA ASP A 17 -10.82 2.33 -6.42
C ASP A 17 -11.36 2.36 -7.87
N LYS A 18 -12.65 2.66 -8.02
CA LYS A 18 -13.32 2.81 -9.32
C LYS A 18 -13.87 4.22 -9.44
N ARG A 19 -13.33 5.00 -10.37
CA ARG A 19 -13.83 6.35 -10.69
C ARG A 19 -14.27 6.41 -12.14
N GLU A 20 -15.51 6.87 -12.36
CA GLU A 20 -16.08 7.03 -13.71
C GLU A 20 -15.97 5.76 -14.58
N GLY A 21 -16.09 4.58 -13.95
CA GLY A 21 -15.98 3.29 -14.62
C GLY A 21 -14.54 2.82 -14.91
N GLN A 22 -13.52 3.60 -14.55
CA GLN A 22 -12.11 3.20 -14.67
C GLN A 22 -11.55 2.76 -13.32
N VAL A 23 -10.75 1.70 -13.34
CA VAL A 23 -9.99 1.26 -12.17
C VAL A 23 -8.81 2.21 -12.01
N ILE A 24 -8.65 2.75 -10.80
CA ILE A 24 -7.53 3.57 -10.39
C ILE A 24 -6.89 2.98 -9.13
N TYR A 25 -5.65 3.36 -8.88
CA TYR A 25 -4.91 2.95 -7.71
C TYR A 25 -4.50 4.18 -6.92
N VAL A 26 -4.89 4.20 -5.66
CA VAL A 26 -4.66 5.34 -4.77
C VAL A 26 -3.62 4.96 -3.73
N LEU A 27 -2.53 5.70 -3.68
CA LEU A 27 -1.50 5.54 -2.65
C LEU A 27 -1.85 6.39 -1.42
N LEU A 28 -1.77 5.80 -0.23
CA LEU A 28 -1.97 6.50 1.04
C LEU A 28 -0.96 6.01 2.09
N THR A 29 -0.66 6.87 3.06
CA THR A 29 0.04 6.50 4.30
C THR A 29 -1.01 6.27 5.38
N THR A 30 -0.91 5.19 6.14
CA THR A 30 -1.88 4.86 7.20
C THR A 30 -1.56 5.60 8.50
N PRO A 31 -2.57 6.03 9.30
CA PRO A 31 -3.86 6.49 8.84
C PRO A 31 -3.67 7.83 8.12
N GLY A 32 -4.30 8.01 6.97
CA GLY A 32 -4.05 9.24 6.23
C GLY A 32 -4.82 9.37 4.94
N ALA A 33 -4.77 10.58 4.40
CA ALA A 33 -5.42 10.95 3.17
C ALA A 33 -4.72 10.34 1.95
N ASP A 34 -5.49 10.23 0.87
CA ASP A 34 -5.01 9.83 -0.44
C ASP A 34 -3.91 10.80 -0.93
N GLN A 35 -2.75 10.28 -1.30
CA GLN A 35 -1.59 11.08 -1.70
C GLN A 35 -1.37 11.08 -3.21
N TYR A 36 -1.58 9.94 -3.87
CA TYR A 36 -1.29 9.80 -5.30
C TYR A 36 -2.35 8.95 -6.00
N LEU A 37 -2.77 9.36 -7.20
CA LEU A 37 -3.64 8.60 -8.07
C LEU A 37 -2.83 8.07 -9.26
N LEU A 38 -2.85 6.75 -9.44
CA LEU A 38 -2.08 6.01 -10.44
C LEU A 38 -3.04 5.18 -11.30
N ARG A 39 -2.68 4.98 -12.57
CA ARG A 39 -3.57 4.35 -13.56
C ARG A 39 -3.38 2.86 -13.70
N THR A 40 -2.21 2.34 -13.31
CA THR A 40 -1.88 0.91 -13.40
C THR A 40 -1.49 0.35 -12.06
N ARG A 41 -1.70 -0.96 -11.91
CA ARG A 41 -1.34 -1.68 -10.68
C ARG A 41 0.18 -1.71 -10.52
N GLU A 42 0.89 -1.91 -11.62
CA GLU A 42 2.34 -2.02 -11.68
C GLU A 42 3.02 -0.74 -11.22
N GLU A 43 2.56 0.43 -11.71
CA GLU A 43 3.04 1.73 -11.25
C GLU A 43 2.74 1.94 -9.76
N ALA A 44 1.54 1.56 -9.31
CA ALA A 44 1.16 1.68 -7.91
C ALA A 44 2.05 0.85 -6.99
N VAL A 45 2.33 -0.40 -7.36
CA VAL A 45 3.21 -1.29 -6.60
C VAL A 45 4.64 -0.73 -6.57
N ALA A 46 5.19 -0.36 -7.74
CA ALA A 46 6.55 0.18 -7.81
C ALA A 46 6.70 1.46 -6.97
N GLN A 47 5.72 2.36 -7.03
CA GLN A 47 5.73 3.60 -6.26
C GLN A 47 5.57 3.33 -4.75
N ALA A 48 4.67 2.43 -4.36
CA ALA A 48 4.46 2.05 -2.97
C ALA A 48 5.72 1.46 -2.34
N GLU A 49 6.37 0.51 -3.03
CA GLU A 49 7.61 -0.09 -2.57
C GLU A 49 8.73 0.95 -2.47
N ARG A 50 8.82 1.87 -3.43
CA ARG A 50 9.82 2.95 -3.38
C ARG A 50 9.64 3.83 -2.15
N PHE A 51 8.40 4.20 -1.81
CA PHE A 51 8.12 5.00 -0.61
C PHE A 51 8.34 4.20 0.68
N ALA A 52 7.81 2.98 0.74
CA ALA A 52 7.93 2.13 1.91
C ALA A 52 9.40 1.84 2.25
N ARG A 53 10.22 1.56 1.23
CA ARG A 53 11.68 1.38 1.39
C ARG A 53 12.38 2.64 1.90
N ARG A 54 12.01 3.83 1.40
CA ARG A 54 12.59 5.10 1.85
C ARG A 54 12.25 5.42 3.30
N GLN A 55 11.07 5.02 3.75
CA GLN A 55 10.56 5.28 5.10
C GLN A 55 10.86 4.14 6.08
N GLY A 56 11.31 2.97 5.60
CA GLY A 56 11.56 1.80 6.43
C GLY A 56 10.28 1.16 6.99
N VAL A 57 9.18 1.21 6.22
CA VAL A 57 7.84 0.72 6.61
C VAL A 57 7.36 -0.40 5.68
N ARG A 58 6.16 -0.93 5.89
CA ARG A 58 5.58 -1.96 5.00
C ARG A 58 4.82 -1.33 3.84
N ALA A 59 4.76 -2.08 2.74
CA ALA A 59 3.90 -1.78 1.60
C ALA A 59 2.74 -2.78 1.55
N TRP A 60 1.53 -2.29 1.37
CA TRP A 60 0.30 -3.08 1.37
C TRP A 60 -0.54 -2.81 0.13
N PHE A 61 -1.34 -3.79 -0.26
CA PHE A 61 -2.40 -3.65 -1.25
C PHE A 61 -3.75 -3.95 -0.60
N ARG A 62 -4.68 -3.01 -0.72
CA ARG A 62 -6.07 -3.12 -0.29
C ARG A 62 -6.96 -3.28 -1.52
N ASP A 63 -7.59 -4.44 -1.61
CA ASP A 63 -8.54 -4.73 -2.68
C ASP A 63 -9.94 -4.13 -2.40
N GLU A 64 -10.86 -4.31 -3.35
CA GLU A 64 -12.25 -3.84 -3.25
C GLU A 64 -13.04 -4.48 -2.08
N ARG A 65 -12.56 -5.60 -1.52
CA ARG A 65 -13.17 -6.29 -0.38
C ARG A 65 -12.61 -5.81 0.96
N ALA A 66 -11.84 -4.71 0.94
CA ALA A 66 -11.12 -4.14 2.08
C ALA A 66 -10.10 -5.08 2.72
N ALA A 67 -9.75 -6.20 2.08
CA ALA A 67 -8.69 -7.07 2.55
C ALA A 67 -7.34 -6.42 2.23
N CYS A 68 -6.47 -6.31 3.23
CA CYS A 68 -5.11 -5.82 3.07
C CYS A 68 -4.16 -7.00 2.92
N VAL A 69 -3.39 -7.01 1.84
CA VAL A 69 -2.36 -7.99 1.52
C VAL A 69 -1.01 -7.31 1.62
N LEU A 70 -0.10 -7.90 2.40
CA LEU A 70 1.28 -7.43 2.49
C LEU A 70 1.98 -7.65 1.15
N LEU A 71 2.50 -6.59 0.55
CA LEU A 71 3.33 -6.67 -0.65
C LEU A 71 4.78 -6.92 -0.25
N ASN A 72 5.29 -6.11 0.68
CA ASN A 72 6.68 -6.17 1.11
C ASN A 72 6.87 -5.56 2.51
N ASP A 73 7.87 -6.04 3.24
CA ASP A 73 8.27 -5.53 4.55
C ASP A 73 9.69 -4.98 4.49
N PHE A 74 9.83 -3.65 4.61
CA PHE A 74 11.13 -2.97 4.62
C PHE A 74 11.57 -2.54 6.02
N ARG A 75 10.86 -2.97 7.07
CA ARG A 75 11.26 -2.66 8.45
C ARG A 75 12.53 -3.41 8.77
N ILE A 76 13.57 -2.65 9.10
CA ILE A 76 14.80 -3.24 9.61
C ILE A 76 14.54 -3.65 11.05
N VAL A 77 14.44 -4.96 11.29
CA VAL A 77 14.49 -5.48 12.65
C VAL A 77 15.89 -5.18 13.17
N ARG A 78 16.04 -4.16 14.00
CA ARG A 78 17.25 -4.04 14.82
C ARG A 78 17.19 -5.17 15.84
N SER A 79 17.93 -6.23 15.58
CA SER A 79 18.30 -7.19 16.62
C SER A 79 19.11 -6.42 17.65
N VAL A 80 18.51 -6.20 18.82
CA VAL A 80 19.19 -5.78 20.06
C VAL A 80 19.90 -6.97 20.68
#